data_AF-R6TI35-F1
#
_entry.id   AF-R6TI35-F1
#
_cell.length_a   1.000
_cell.length_b   1.000
_cell.length_c   1.000
_cell.angle_alpha   90.00
_cell.angle_beta   90.00
_cell.angle_gamma   90.00
#
_symmetry.space_group_name_H-M   'P 1'
#
loop_
_entity.id
_entity.type
_entity.pdbx_description
1 polymer ?
#
loop_
_entity_poly.entity_id
_entity_poly.type
_entity_poly.pdbx_seq_one_letter_code
_entity_poly.pdbx_strand_id
1 'polypeptide(L)'
;MKKFPKLTSAFLLLLAALTLCVSADGAYSSKDDPLVSLSYVNDVLGPEIMAQVMARVEKEYIKLSDISKASAGSYTVLAVKKGQTLMAVSCCEAVVLDGNAVTVVTSAANLKAGAGISDLTAGSVVTNGNVLPTNHYLVIPKGDGRGFTVTSDTANILVRGEYNITG
;
A
#
# COMPACT_ATOMS: atom_id res chain seq x y z
N MET A 1 -13.46 -6.58 -87.84
CA MET A 1 -12.39 -6.73 -86.82
C MET A 1 -11.42 -5.56 -86.97
N LYS A 2 -11.47 -4.55 -86.08
CA LYS A 2 -10.58 -3.37 -86.13
C LYS A 2 -9.20 -3.78 -85.60
N LYS A 3 -8.15 -3.69 -86.44
CA LYS A 3 -6.77 -4.03 -86.06
C LYS A 3 -6.20 -2.89 -85.19
N PHE A 4 -5.99 -3.15 -83.91
CA PHE A 4 -5.30 -2.19 -83.02
C PHE A 4 -3.83 -2.07 -83.45
N PRO A 5 -3.26 -0.84 -83.54
CA PRO A 5 -1.88 -0.66 -83.95
C PRO A 5 -0.94 -1.22 -82.87
N LYS A 6 0.05 -2.03 -83.25
CA LYS A 6 0.99 -2.70 -82.34
C LYS A 6 1.73 -1.73 -81.39
N LEU A 7 1.79 -0.45 -81.75
CA LEU A 7 2.43 0.62 -80.98
C LEU A 7 1.66 0.99 -79.69
N THR A 8 0.33 0.96 -79.70
CA THR A 8 -0.47 1.27 -78.49
C THR A 8 -0.42 0.15 -77.48
N SER A 9 -0.36 -1.10 -77.94
CA SER A 9 -0.16 -2.26 -77.05
C SER A 9 1.22 -2.27 -76.41
N ALA A 10 2.26 -1.84 -77.14
CA ALA A 10 3.62 -1.75 -76.60
C ALA A 10 3.75 -0.62 -75.57
N PHE A 11 3.10 0.53 -75.82
CA PHE A 11 3.07 1.63 -74.86
C PHE A 11 2.31 1.27 -73.58
N LEU A 12 1.19 0.56 -73.69
CA LEU A 12 0.42 0.10 -72.53
C LEU A 12 1.19 -0.94 -71.70
N LEU A 13 1.93 -1.84 -72.36
CA LEU A 13 2.83 -2.78 -71.69
C LEU A 13 4.00 -2.08 -70.99
N LEU A 14 4.57 -1.04 -71.60
CA LEU A 14 5.63 -0.24 -71.00
C LEU A 14 5.12 0.54 -69.78
N LEU A 15 3.90 1.09 -69.86
CA LEU A 15 3.27 1.80 -68.75
C LEU A 15 2.93 0.86 -67.58
N ALA A 16 2.43 -0.34 -67.88
CA ALA A 16 2.20 -1.39 -66.88
C ALA A 16 3.51 -1.85 -66.23
N ALA A 17 4.59 -2.02 -67.01
CA ALA A 17 5.91 -2.38 -66.49
C ALA A 17 6.52 -1.28 -65.61
N LEU A 18 6.24 0.00 -65.91
CA LEU A 18 6.74 1.13 -65.13
C LEU A 18 6.01 1.27 -63.78
N THR A 19 4.74 0.85 -63.69
CA THR A 19 3.99 0.80 -62.41
C THR A 19 4.39 -0.33 -61.47
N LEU A 20 5.19 -1.30 -61.94
CA LEU A 20 5.63 -2.46 -61.16
C LEU A 20 6.94 -2.22 -60.38
N CYS A 21 7.60 -1.08 -60.56
CA CYS A 21 8.89 -0.77 -59.93
C CYS A 21 8.82 0.50 -59.06
N VAL A 22 7.98 0.49 -58.02
CA VAL A 22 8.19 1.35 -56.84
C VAL A 22 7.97 0.49 -55.61
N SER A 23 9.07 0.00 -55.03
CA SER A 23 9.10 -0.58 -53.69
C SER A 23 10.20 0.14 -52.94
N ALA A 24 9.82 1.16 -52.16
CA ALA A 24 10.71 1.77 -51.18
C ALA A 24 10.52 1.02 -49.85
N ASP A 25 11.22 -0.09 -49.68
CA ASP A 25 11.31 -0.78 -48.38
C ASP A 25 12.31 -0.03 -47.50
N GLY A 26 11.82 0.98 -46.79
CA GLY A 26 12.44 1.39 -45.53
C GLY A 26 11.98 0.40 -44.47
N ALA A 27 12.88 -0.37 -43.86
CA ALA A 27 12.55 -1.20 -42.71
C ALA A 27 12.32 -0.29 -41.50
N TYR A 28 11.13 0.35 -41.45
CA TYR A 28 10.74 1.25 -40.36
C TYR A 28 10.44 0.50 -39.06
N SER A 29 10.39 -0.83 -39.10
CA SER A 29 10.19 -1.72 -37.97
C SER A 29 11.37 -2.69 -37.90
N SER A 30 11.98 -2.82 -36.74
CA SER A 30 13.02 -3.81 -36.48
C SER A 30 12.60 -4.74 -35.33
N LYS A 31 13.39 -5.79 -35.08
CA LYS A 31 13.16 -6.67 -33.92
C LYS A 31 13.34 -5.92 -32.60
N ASP A 32 14.28 -4.98 -32.55
CA ASP A 32 14.63 -4.22 -31.34
C ASP A 32 13.78 -2.96 -31.17
N ASP A 33 13.18 -2.47 -32.24
CA ASP A 33 12.28 -1.31 -32.27
C ASP A 33 11.09 -1.60 -33.22
N PRO A 34 10.08 -2.34 -32.73
CA PRO A 34 8.91 -2.66 -33.52
C PRO A 34 7.99 -1.43 -33.63
N LEU A 35 7.44 -1.20 -34.82
CA LEU A 35 6.40 -0.18 -35.00
C LEU A 35 5.15 -0.53 -34.20
N VAL A 36 4.65 0.44 -33.45
CA VAL A 36 3.38 0.36 -32.73
C VAL A 36 2.39 1.39 -33.27
N SER A 37 1.10 1.05 -33.28
CA SER A 37 0.07 1.98 -33.72
C SER A 37 -0.21 3.03 -32.65
N LEU A 38 -0.63 4.22 -33.08
CA LEU A 38 -1.06 5.27 -32.17
C LEU A 38 -2.23 4.81 -31.26
N SER A 39 -3.14 3.99 -31.79
CA SER A 39 -4.23 3.39 -31.01
C SER A 39 -3.71 2.43 -29.93
N TYR A 40 -2.65 1.66 -30.19
CA TYR A 40 -2.07 0.79 -29.15
C TYR A 40 -1.47 1.61 -28.00
N VAL A 41 -0.79 2.72 -28.33
CA VAL A 41 -0.23 3.62 -27.32
C VAL A 41 -1.34 4.27 -26.49
N ASN A 42 -2.40 4.77 -27.13
CA ASN A 42 -3.46 5.51 -26.45
C ASN A 42 -4.49 4.60 -25.74
N ASP A 43 -4.86 3.48 -26.34
CA ASP A 43 -5.99 2.67 -25.89
C ASP A 43 -5.55 1.48 -25.03
N VAL A 44 -4.28 1.05 -25.13
CA VAL A 44 -3.73 -0.08 -24.37
C VAL A 44 -2.65 0.37 -23.39
N LEU A 45 -1.55 0.93 -23.91
CA LEU A 45 -0.36 1.20 -23.10
C LEU A 45 -0.57 2.36 -22.12
N GLY A 46 -1.24 3.43 -22.56
CA GLY A 46 -1.53 4.60 -21.73
C GLY A 46 -2.32 4.24 -20.46
N PRO A 47 -3.50 3.60 -20.56
CA PRO A 47 -4.27 3.15 -19.41
C PRO A 47 -3.51 2.19 -18.50
N GLU A 48 -2.74 1.27 -19.07
CA GLU A 48 -1.97 0.29 -18.30
C GLU A 48 -0.85 0.96 -17.48
N ILE A 49 -0.09 1.87 -18.09
CA ILE A 49 0.94 2.65 -17.38
C ILE A 49 0.29 3.49 -16.28
N MET A 50 -0.84 4.17 -16.57
CA MET A 50 -1.54 4.95 -15.55
C MET A 50 -1.99 4.08 -14.38
N ALA A 51 -2.54 2.90 -14.64
CA ALA A 51 -2.93 1.96 -13.60
C ALA A 51 -1.73 1.49 -12.75
N GLN A 52 -0.60 1.17 -13.39
CA GLN A 52 0.62 0.77 -12.68
C GLN A 52 1.20 1.90 -11.83
N VAL A 53 1.22 3.14 -12.36
CA VAL A 53 1.69 4.33 -11.64
C VAL A 53 0.77 4.62 -10.45
N MET A 54 -0.55 4.61 -10.64
CA MET A 54 -1.51 4.83 -9.56
C MET A 54 -1.41 3.76 -8.47
N ALA A 55 -1.25 2.49 -8.84
CA ALA A 55 -1.04 1.40 -7.88
C ALA A 55 0.26 1.59 -7.07
N ARG A 56 1.32 2.12 -7.68
CA ARG A 56 2.58 2.40 -6.99
C ARG A 56 2.49 3.62 -6.08
N VAL A 57 1.83 4.69 -6.53
CA VAL A 57 1.52 5.88 -5.73
C VAL A 57 0.66 5.50 -4.52
N GLU A 58 -0.39 4.71 -4.68
CA GLU A 58 -1.21 4.26 -3.55
C GLU A 58 -0.45 3.41 -2.53
N LYS A 59 0.57 2.67 -2.97
CA LYS A 59 1.42 1.87 -2.09
C LYS A 59 2.45 2.70 -1.33
N GLU A 60 2.87 3.84 -1.88
CA GLU A 60 3.97 4.67 -1.37
C GLU A 60 3.48 5.93 -0.63
N TYR A 61 2.26 6.40 -0.91
CA TYR A 61 1.65 7.55 -0.24
C TYR A 61 0.62 7.12 0.81
N ILE A 62 0.77 7.62 2.04
CA ILE A 62 -0.23 7.47 3.10
C ILE A 62 -1.50 8.22 2.67
N LYS A 63 -2.64 7.52 2.55
CA LYS A 63 -3.91 8.15 2.19
C LYS A 63 -4.32 9.10 3.32
N LEU A 64 -4.78 10.30 3.00
CA LEU A 64 -5.33 11.26 3.98
C LEU A 64 -6.48 10.64 4.80
N SER A 65 -7.19 9.64 4.24
CA SER A 65 -8.17 8.83 4.96
C SER A 65 -7.57 8.02 6.11
N ASP A 66 -6.32 7.59 5.99
CA ASP A 66 -5.61 6.86 7.04
C ASP A 66 -5.10 7.82 8.13
N ILE A 67 -4.82 9.08 7.77
CA ILE A 67 -4.60 10.18 8.72
C ILE A 67 -5.91 10.53 9.46
N SER A 68 -7.06 10.49 8.78
CA SER A 68 -8.36 10.72 9.45
C SER A 68 -8.79 9.58 10.37
N LYS A 69 -8.30 8.35 10.14
CA LYS A 69 -8.45 7.24 11.11
C LYS A 69 -7.49 7.35 12.29
N ALA A 70 -6.30 7.91 12.05
CA ALA A 70 -5.40 8.33 13.11
C ALA A 70 -5.91 9.60 13.87
N SER A 71 -6.90 10.30 13.32
CA SER A 71 -7.47 11.52 13.88
C SER A 71 -8.70 11.23 14.76
N ALA A 72 -8.42 11.17 16.06
CA ALA A 72 -9.31 11.65 17.14
C ALA A 72 -10.55 10.81 17.49
N GLY A 73 -10.31 9.63 18.07
CA GLY A 73 -11.26 9.11 19.06
C GLY A 73 -11.27 9.99 20.31
N SER A 74 -12.44 10.20 20.93
CA SER A 74 -12.50 10.64 22.32
C SER A 74 -11.90 9.56 23.21
N TYR A 75 -11.40 9.93 24.38
CA TYR A 75 -11.05 8.94 25.39
C TYR A 75 -12.30 8.18 25.84
N THR A 76 -12.18 6.87 25.94
CA THR A 76 -13.20 5.98 26.51
C THR A 76 -12.61 5.19 27.66
N VAL A 77 -13.45 4.85 28.64
CA VAL A 77 -13.07 3.95 29.74
C VAL A 77 -13.58 2.56 29.41
N LEU A 78 -12.69 1.57 29.47
CA LEU A 78 -13.02 0.17 29.26
C LEU A 78 -12.74 -0.62 30.54
N ALA A 79 -13.68 -1.48 30.94
CA ALA A 79 -13.42 -2.53 31.92
C ALA A 79 -12.97 -3.79 31.16
N VAL A 80 -11.68 -4.11 31.23
CA VAL A 80 -11.06 -5.23 30.51
C VAL A 80 -10.81 -6.37 31.49
N LYS A 81 -11.16 -7.61 31.10
CA LYS A 81 -11.08 -8.78 31.98
C LYS A 81 -9.72 -9.46 31.91
N LYS A 82 -9.42 -10.28 32.91
CA LYS A 82 -8.25 -11.16 32.93
C LYS A 82 -8.07 -11.96 31.64
N GLY A 83 -6.85 -11.99 31.13
CA GLY A 83 -6.48 -12.72 29.93
C GLY A 83 -6.80 -11.98 28.63
N GLN A 84 -7.62 -10.94 28.67
CA GLN A 84 -7.90 -10.14 27.49
C GLN A 84 -6.70 -9.26 27.15
N THR A 85 -6.40 -9.20 25.86
CA THR A 85 -5.28 -8.47 25.29
C THR A 85 -5.79 -7.36 24.40
N LEU A 86 -5.40 -6.12 24.71
CA LEU A 86 -5.59 -4.98 23.84
C LEU A 86 -4.37 -4.85 22.94
N MET A 87 -4.57 -4.98 21.63
CA MET A 87 -3.53 -4.85 20.62
C MET A 87 -3.80 -3.60 19.77
N ALA A 88 -2.80 -2.72 19.65
CA ALA A 88 -2.97 -1.52 18.85
C ALA A 88 -3.04 -1.88 17.35
N VAL A 89 -3.97 -1.24 16.63
CA VAL A 89 -4.11 -1.34 15.17
C VAL A 89 -3.44 -0.16 14.47
N SER A 90 -3.45 1.01 15.11
CA SER A 90 -2.73 2.20 14.67
C SER A 90 -2.06 2.86 15.90
N CYS A 91 -1.89 4.18 15.91
CA CYS A 91 -1.45 4.86 17.14
C CYS A 91 -2.53 4.70 18.22
N CYS A 92 -2.14 4.21 19.39
CA CYS A 92 -3.04 4.02 20.51
C CYS A 92 -2.41 4.56 21.79
N GLU A 93 -3.20 5.29 22.56
CA GLU A 93 -2.80 5.89 23.83
C GLU A 93 -3.66 5.29 24.93
N ALA A 94 -3.05 4.94 26.06
CA ALA A 94 -3.73 4.30 27.16
C ALA A 94 -3.22 4.79 28.52
N VAL A 95 -4.10 4.73 29.51
CA VAL A 95 -3.77 4.83 30.93
C VAL A 95 -4.45 3.67 31.64
N VAL A 96 -3.66 2.81 32.28
CA VAL A 96 -4.20 1.78 33.18
C VAL A 96 -4.60 2.49 34.47
N LEU A 97 -5.89 2.67 34.74
CA LEU A 97 -6.39 3.41 35.91
C LEU A 97 -6.27 2.56 37.18
N ASP A 98 -6.62 1.27 37.06
CA ASP A 98 -6.51 0.27 38.11
C ASP A 98 -6.28 -1.14 37.53
N GLY A 99 -6.07 -2.11 38.40
CA GLY A 99 -5.74 -3.48 38.03
C GLY A 99 -4.28 -3.64 37.58
N ASN A 100 -3.99 -4.79 36.97
CA ASN A 100 -2.65 -5.16 36.53
C ASN A 100 -2.69 -5.54 35.05
N ALA A 101 -1.75 -5.01 34.28
CA ALA A 101 -1.53 -5.39 32.89
C ALA A 101 -0.04 -5.53 32.62
N VAL A 102 0.32 -6.37 31.66
CA VAL A 102 1.70 -6.57 31.20
C VAL A 102 1.79 -6.27 29.72
N THR A 103 2.91 -5.68 29.31
CA THR A 103 3.17 -5.38 27.90
C THR A 103 3.28 -6.67 27.10
N VAL A 104 2.68 -6.68 25.91
CA VAL A 104 2.79 -7.76 24.93
C VAL A 104 3.34 -7.20 23.62
N VAL A 105 4.40 -7.84 23.13
CA VAL A 105 5.01 -7.58 21.84
C VAL A 105 5.08 -8.88 21.06
N THR A 106 4.38 -8.95 19.93
CA THR A 106 4.27 -10.16 19.10
C THR A 106 5.18 -10.15 17.87
N SER A 107 5.62 -8.97 17.42
CA SER A 107 6.54 -8.83 16.29
C SER A 107 7.97 -9.22 16.69
N ALA A 108 8.55 -10.18 15.96
CA ALA A 108 9.94 -10.61 16.17
C ALA A 108 10.95 -9.47 15.96
N ALA A 109 10.68 -8.55 15.03
CA ALA A 109 11.53 -7.39 14.80
C ALA A 109 11.53 -6.43 16.00
N ASN A 110 10.35 -6.18 16.59
CA ASN A 110 10.20 -5.32 17.77
C ASN A 110 10.80 -5.96 19.02
N LEU A 111 10.63 -7.27 19.21
CA LEU A 111 11.30 -8.01 20.29
C LEU A 111 12.82 -7.89 20.18
N LYS A 112 13.40 -8.08 18.98
CA LYS A 112 14.84 -7.95 18.76
C LYS A 112 15.36 -6.53 18.98
N ALA A 113 14.56 -5.52 18.62
CA ALA A 113 14.90 -4.12 18.78
C ALA A 113 14.75 -3.60 20.23
N GLY A 114 14.23 -4.41 21.16
CA GLY A 114 13.89 -3.94 22.50
C GLY A 114 12.75 -2.92 22.50
N ALA A 115 11.92 -2.91 21.45
CA ALA A 115 10.77 -2.03 21.37
C ALA A 115 9.68 -2.45 22.37
N GLY A 116 8.90 -1.48 22.80
CA GLY A 116 7.82 -1.67 23.75
C GLY A 116 6.80 -0.54 23.67
N ILE A 117 6.11 -0.33 24.79
CA ILE A 117 5.17 0.76 24.97
C ILE A 117 5.93 1.96 25.56
N SER A 118 5.79 3.13 24.94
CA SER A 118 6.43 4.35 25.44
C SER A 118 5.67 4.85 26.66
N ASP A 119 6.36 5.02 27.77
CA ASP A 119 5.84 5.63 28.99
C ASP A 119 6.32 7.07 29.07
N LEU A 120 5.42 8.00 28.77
CA LEU A 120 5.75 9.43 28.75
C LEU A 120 5.77 10.04 30.16
N THR A 121 5.18 9.37 31.14
CA THR A 121 5.21 9.82 32.54
C THR A 121 6.56 9.49 33.17
N ALA A 122 7.07 8.28 32.96
CA ALA A 122 8.37 7.86 33.45
C ALA A 122 9.55 8.23 32.53
N GLY A 123 9.28 8.62 31.28
CA GLY A 123 10.31 8.89 30.27
C GLY A 123 11.08 7.63 29.85
N SER A 124 10.39 6.48 29.78
CA SER A 124 10.99 5.18 29.53
C SER A 124 10.19 4.33 28.54
N VAL A 125 10.65 3.12 28.26
CA VAL A 125 9.93 2.15 27.42
C VAL A 125 9.64 0.91 28.26
N VAL A 126 8.38 0.51 28.34
CA VAL A 126 7.96 -0.73 28.97
C VAL A 126 8.05 -1.84 27.93
N THR A 127 9.05 -2.71 28.06
CA THR A 127 9.30 -3.81 27.11
C THR A 127 8.42 -5.03 27.37
N ASN A 128 8.42 -5.98 26.43
CA ASN A 128 7.62 -7.20 26.49
C ASN A 128 7.70 -7.93 27.84
N GLY A 129 6.56 -8.33 28.38
CA GLY A 129 6.43 -9.05 29.65
C GLY A 129 6.52 -8.18 30.90
N ASN A 130 6.96 -6.93 30.80
CA ASN A 130 7.03 -6.02 31.94
C ASN A 130 5.65 -5.41 32.26
N VAL A 131 5.42 -5.20 33.55
CA VAL A 131 4.17 -4.63 34.08
C VAL A 131 4.01 -3.19 33.59
N LEU A 132 2.81 -2.85 33.14
CA LEU A 132 2.44 -1.46 32.86
C LEU A 132 2.16 -0.74 34.17
N PRO A 133 2.81 0.40 34.45
CA PRO A 133 2.50 1.19 35.62
C PRO A 133 1.12 1.82 35.49
N THR A 134 0.35 1.75 36.58
CA THR A 134 -0.95 2.43 36.68
C THR A 134 -0.78 3.95 36.69
N ASN A 135 -1.74 4.68 36.12
CA ASN A 135 -1.75 6.13 36.06
C ASN A 135 -0.55 6.76 35.33
N HIS A 136 0.03 6.03 34.38
CA HIS A 136 1.04 6.58 33.46
C HIS A 136 0.47 6.75 32.07
N TYR A 137 0.94 7.78 31.36
CA TYR A 137 0.52 8.06 29.99
C TYR A 137 1.31 7.19 29.02
N LEU A 138 0.67 6.13 28.54
CA LEU A 138 1.28 5.11 27.71
C LEU A 138 0.92 5.35 26.24
N VAL A 139 1.93 5.29 25.37
CA VAL A 139 1.77 5.47 23.93
C VAL A 139 2.30 4.25 23.19
N ILE A 140 1.43 3.64 22.38
CA ILE A 140 1.75 2.65 21.38
C ILE A 140 1.77 3.37 20.03
N PRO A 141 2.95 3.73 19.49
CA PRO A 141 3.02 4.67 18.37
C PRO A 141 2.56 4.09 17.03
N LYS A 142 2.47 2.76 16.89
CA LYS A 142 2.05 2.07 15.65
C LYS A 142 1.37 0.74 15.98
N GLY A 143 0.49 0.28 15.09
CA GLY A 143 -0.06 -1.08 15.12
C GLY A 143 0.89 -2.08 14.46
N ASP A 144 2.00 -2.38 15.13
CA ASP A 144 3.06 -3.27 14.65
C ASP A 144 3.32 -4.44 15.61
N GLY A 145 2.23 -4.91 16.24
CA GLY A 145 2.24 -6.04 17.17
C GLY A 145 2.62 -5.65 18.60
N ARG A 146 2.21 -4.47 19.05
CA ARG A 146 2.38 -4.00 20.44
C ARG A 146 1.03 -3.74 21.11
N GLY A 147 0.95 -4.14 22.38
CA GLY A 147 -0.26 -4.08 23.16
C GLY A 147 0.00 -4.48 24.61
N PHE A 148 -1.06 -4.81 25.34
CA PHE A 148 -0.94 -5.30 26.70
C PHE A 148 -2.07 -6.27 27.05
N THR A 149 -1.76 -7.19 27.96
CA THR A 149 -2.71 -8.18 28.48
C THR A 149 -3.02 -7.89 29.93
N VAL A 150 -4.30 -7.90 30.29
CA VAL A 150 -4.75 -7.74 31.67
C VAL A 150 -4.52 -9.03 32.44
N THR A 151 -3.86 -8.94 33.60
CA THR A 151 -3.49 -10.07 34.46
C THR A 151 -4.28 -10.12 35.76
N SER A 152 -4.87 -9.00 36.21
CA SER A 152 -5.86 -8.96 37.30
C SER A 152 -7.23 -9.44 36.80
N ASP A 153 -8.16 -9.72 37.71
CA ASP A 153 -9.51 -10.16 37.35
C ASP A 153 -10.25 -9.15 36.45
N THR A 154 -10.03 -7.85 36.71
CA THR A 154 -10.48 -6.73 35.89
C THR A 154 -9.44 -5.60 35.98
N ALA A 155 -9.34 -4.78 34.93
CA ALA A 155 -8.59 -3.54 34.91
C ALA A 155 -9.40 -2.47 34.14
N ASN A 156 -9.52 -1.27 34.73
CA ASN A 156 -10.13 -0.13 34.05
C ASN A 156 -9.07 0.63 33.26
N ILE A 157 -9.30 0.78 31.96
CA ILE A 157 -8.36 1.39 31.01
C ILE A 157 -9.01 2.61 30.40
N LEU A 158 -8.40 3.78 30.56
CA LEU A 158 -8.70 4.95 29.73
C LEU A 158 -7.91 4.81 28.43
N VAL A 159 -8.57 4.81 27.28
CA VAL A 159 -7.92 4.55 25.99
C VAL A 159 -8.43 5.46 24.88
N ARG A 160 -7.55 5.77 23.93
CA ARG A 160 -7.83 6.50 22.69
C ARG A 160 -7.05 5.87 21.54
N GLY A 161 -7.66 5.84 20.36
CA GLY A 161 -7.07 5.28 19.13
C GLY A 161 -7.69 3.94 18.76
N GLU A 162 -7.19 3.32 17.70
CA GLU A 162 -7.72 2.06 17.19
C GLU A 162 -6.99 0.86 17.80
N TYR A 163 -7.76 -0.07 18.34
CA TYR A 163 -7.26 -1.29 18.97
C TYR A 163 -8.25 -2.44 18.77
N ASN A 164 -7.75 -3.67 18.90
CA ASN A 164 -8.56 -4.88 19.00
C ASN A 164 -8.42 -5.49 20.39
N ILE A 165 -9.51 -6.02 20.92
CA ILE A 165 -9.49 -6.83 22.15
C ILE A 165 -9.70 -8.28 21.77
N THR A 166 -8.82 -9.16 22.25
CA THR A 166 -8.88 -10.61 22.03
C THR A 166 -8.65 -11.36 23.34
N GLY A 167 -9.22 -12.56 23.46
CA GLY A 167 -9.21 -13.35 24.71
C GLY A 167 -10.59 -13.51 25.32
#